data_AF-A0A2N3HMY3-F1
#
_entry.id   AF-A0A2N3HMY3-F1
#
_cell.length_a   1.000
_cell.length_b   1.000
_cell.length_c   1.000
_cell.angle_alpha   90.00
_cell.angle_beta   90.00
_cell.angle_gamma   90.00
#
_symmetry.space_group_name_H-M   'P 1'
#
loop_
_entity.id
_entity.type
_entity.pdbx_description
1 polymer ?
#
loop_
_entity_poly.entity_id
_entity_poly.type
_entity_poly.pdbx_seq_one_letter_code
_entity_poly.pdbx_strand_id
1 'polypeptide(L)' 'MLTDKQSLLLCGLMAMGIFVAGILSILGNFVVLTLLTIIFLAIVINLFFWKHPKEESDEEPAE' A
#
# COMPACT_ATOMS: atom_id res chain seq x y z
N MET A 1 12.67 0.42 1.09
CA MET A 1 12.53 0.98 -0.26
C MET A 1 11.66 0.07 -1.09
N LEU A 2 10.34 0.18 -0.93
CA LEU A 2 9.43 -0.27 -1.99
C LEU A 2 9.43 0.86 -3.01
N THR A 3 10.18 0.69 -4.10
CA THR A 3 10.16 1.62 -5.23
C THR A 3 8.71 1.90 -5.63
N ASP A 4 8.36 3.13 -6.01
CA ASP A 4 7.00 3.62 -6.31
C ASP A 4 6.15 2.63 -7.13
N LYS A 5 6.82 1.91 -8.03
CA LYS A 5 6.25 0.87 -8.90
C LYS A 5 5.77 -0.37 -8.12
N GLN A 6 6.51 -0.82 -7.10
CA GLN A 6 6.11 -1.94 -6.24
C GLN A 6 4.89 -1.58 -5.40
N SER A 7 4.85 -0.38 -4.82
CA SER A 7 3.70 0.01 -4.02
C SER A 7 2.42 0.16 -4.86
N LEU A 8 2.55 0.64 -6.10
CA LEU A 8 1.46 0.70 -7.07
C LEU A 8 0.99 -0.70 -7.50
N LEU A 9 1.94 -1.63 -7.69
CA LEU A 9 1.63 -3.03 -8.02
C LEU A 9 0.95 -3.76 -6.85
N LEU A 10 1.42 -3.56 -5.61
CA LEU A 10 0.76 -4.11 -4.41
C LEU A 10 -0.65 -3.54 -4.22
N CYS A 11 -0.85 -2.26 -4.51
CA CYS A 11 -2.17 -1.62 -4.43
C CYS A 11 -3.13 -2.19 -5.49
N GLY A 12 -2.65 -2.39 -6.72
CA GLY A 12 -3.41 -3.05 -7.80
C GLY A 12 -3.75 -4.51 -7.47
N LEU A 13 -2.80 -5.25 -6.89
CA LEU A 13 -2.99 -6.64 -6.48
C LEU A 13 -4.01 -6.75 -5.32
N MET A 14 -4.02 -5.79 -4.39
CA MET A 14 -5.05 -5.70 -3.36
C MET A 14 -6.44 -5.40 -3.92
N ALA A 15 -6.55 -4.44 -4.84
CA ALA A 15 -7.83 -4.15 -5.49
C ALA A 15 -8.39 -5.36 -6.23
N MET A 16 -7.53 -6.09 -6.95
CA MET A 16 -7.90 -7.33 -7.63
C MET A 16 -8.29 -8.45 -6.63
N GLY A 17 -7.55 -8.58 -5.52
CA GLY A 17 -7.84 -9.55 -4.47
C GLY A 17 -9.17 -9.32 -3.78
N ILE A 18 -9.51 -8.06 -3.48
CA ILE A 18 -10.83 -7.67 -2.92
C ILE A 18 -11.94 -7.95 -3.92
N PHE A 19 -11.72 -7.64 -5.20
CA PHE A 19 -12.69 -7.88 -6.26
C PHE A 19 -13.01 -9.36 -6.42
N VAL A 20 -11.99 -10.22 -6.48
CA VAL A 20 -12.16 -11.68 -6.56
C VAL A 20 -12.78 -12.24 -5.28
N ALA A 21 -12.36 -11.77 -4.10
CA ALA A 21 -12.94 -12.19 -2.82
C ALA A 21 -14.42 -11.79 -2.68
N GLY A 22 -14.81 -10.64 -3.26
CA GLY A 22 -16.20 -10.19 -3.36
C GLY A 22 -17.03 -11.08 -4.29
N ILE A 23 -16.49 -11.47 -5.45
CA ILE A 23 -17.15 -12.40 -6.39
C ILE A 23 -17.33 -13.79 -5.79
N LEU A 24 -16.32 -14.30 -5.05
CA LEU A 24 -16.40 -15.57 -4.34
C LEU A 24 -17.35 -15.53 -3.12
N SER A 25 -17.95 -14.38 -2.79
CA SER A 25 -18.80 -14.15 -1.61
C SER A 25 -18.14 -14.50 -0.26
N ILE A 26 -16.83 -14.75 -0.28
CA ILE A 26 -16.01 -15.04 0.91
C ILE A 26 -15.75 -13.77 1.73
N LEU A 27 -15.90 -12.60 1.09
CA LEU A 27 -15.85 -11.29 1.73
C LEU A 27 -16.97 -11.09 2.76
N GLY A 28 -18.06 -11.86 2.69
CA GLY A 28 -19.14 -11.82 3.69
C GLY A 28 -18.76 -12.40 5.05
N ASN A 29 -17.66 -13.14 5.14
CA ASN A 29 -17.17 -13.65 6.42
C ASN A 29 -16.42 -12.55 7.18
N PHE A 30 -16.89 -12.24 8.40
CA PHE A 30 -16.30 -11.20 9.25
C PHE A 30 -14.79 -11.38 9.43
N VAL A 31 -14.34 -12.62 9.66
CA VAL A 31 -12.91 -12.92 9.86
C VAL A 31 -12.08 -12.59 8.60
N VAL A 32 -12.58 -12.95 7.42
CA VAL A 32 -11.88 -12.69 6.15
C VAL A 32 -11.84 -11.19 5.87
N LEU A 33 -12.97 -10.50 6.06
CA LEU A 33 -13.08 -9.06 5.85
C LEU A 33 -12.11 -8.30 6.76
N THR A 34 -12.02 -8.68 8.05
CA THR A 34 -11.09 -8.07 8.99
C THR A 34 -9.63 -8.30 8.59
N LEU A 35 -9.24 -9.53 8.23
CA LEU A 35 -7.88 -9.84 7.79
C LEU A 35 -7.49 -9.03 6.55
N LEU A 36 -8.37 -8.97 5.57
CA LEU A 36 -8.16 -8.24 4.31
C LEU A 36 -8.01 -6.74 4.58
N THR A 37 -8.84 -6.21 5.49
CA THR A 37 -8.79 -4.79 5.90
C THR A 37 -7.49 -4.46 6.64
N ILE A 38 -6.98 -5.35 7.52
CA ILE A 38 -5.71 -5.14 8.22
C ILE A 38 -4.53 -5.10 7.23
N ILE A 39 -4.47 -6.03 6.28
CA ILE A 39 -3.43 -6.06 5.25
C ILE A 39 -3.50 -4.81 4.37
N PHE A 40 -4.72 -4.37 4.03
CA PHE A 40 -4.95 -3.14 3.28
C PHE A 40 -4.45 -1.91 4.04
N LEU A 41 -4.81 -1.81 5.32
CA LEU A 41 -4.38 -0.72 6.17
C LEU A 41 -2.86 -0.69 6.33
N ALA A 42 -2.22 -1.84 6.50
CA ALA A 42 -0.76 -1.94 6.58
C ALA A 42 -0.08 -1.44 5.29
N ILE A 43 -0.62 -1.78 4.12
CA ILE A 43 -0.12 -1.29 2.83
C ILE A 43 -0.34 0.23 2.70
N VAL A 44 -1.53 0.74 3.04
CA VAL A 44 -1.85 2.17 2.99
C VAL A 44 -0.97 2.97 3.94
N ILE A 45 -0.78 2.50 5.18
CA ILE A 45 0.12 3.12 6.15
C ILE A 45 1.55 3.12 5.61
N ASN A 46 2.05 1.99 5.10
CA ASN A 46 3.39 1.91 4.52
C ASN A 46 3.58 2.87 3.34
N LEU A 47 2.55 3.03 2.50
CA LEU A 47 2.55 3.93 1.34
C LEU A 47 2.49 5.40 1.77
N PHE A 48 1.71 5.73 2.79
CA PHE A 48 1.59 7.09 3.32
C PHE A 48 2.82 7.52 4.12
N PHE A 49 3.41 6.60 4.89
CA PHE A 49 4.63 6.85 5.66
C PHE A 49 5.87 6.95 4.77
N TRP A 50 5.88 6.28 3.62
CA TRP A 50 6.90 6.45 2.58
C TRP A 50 6.87 7.85 1.96
N LYS A 51 5.75 8.56 2.08
CA LYS A 51 5.52 9.87 1.45
C LYS A 51 6.08 11.05 2.25
N HIS A 52 7.01 10.84 3.18
CA HIS A 52 7.84 11.91 3.71
C HIS A 52 9.19 11.91 2.98
N PRO A 53 9.32 12.60 1.83
CA PRO A 53 10.62 13.10 1.46
C PRO A 53 11.03 14.04 2.61
N LYS A 54 12.01 13.64 3.40
CA LYS A 54 12.90 14.65 3.94
C LYS A 54 13.67 15.16 2.72
N GLU A 55 13.17 16.24 2.12
CA GLU A 55 14.09 17.20 1.53
C GLU A 55 14.88 17.78 2.71
N GLU A 56 16.05 17.22 2.95
CA GLU A 56 17.09 17.91 3.72
C GLU A 56 18.36 17.85 2.87
N SER A 57 18.44 18.86 2.01
CA SER A 57 19.62 19.68 1.72
C SER A 57 20.97 18.98 1.57
N ASP A 58 21.48 18.96 0.33
CA ASP A 58 22.90 19.22 0.11
C ASP A 58 23.00 20.59 -0.57
N GLU A 59 23.40 21.58 0.24
CA GLU A 59 23.84 22.90 -0.20
C GLU A 59 25.12 22.77 -1.05
N GLU A 60 25.21 23.64 -2.04
CA GLU A 60 26.37 23.96 -2.90
C GLU A 60 27.71 23.98 -2.10
N PRO A 61 28.83 23.46 -2.68
CA PRO A 61 29.75 24.38 -3.35
C PRO A 61 30.58 23.74 -4.48
N ALA A 62 30.68 24.41 -5.64
CA ALA A 62 31.89 24.39 -6.48
C ALA A 62 31.82 25.44 -7.60
N GLU A 63 32.41 26.60 -7.28
CA GLU A 63 33.17 27.54 -8.14
C GLU A 63 32.53 28.20 -9.37
#